data_AF-A0A831A601-F1
#
_entry.id   AF-A0A831A601-F1
#
_cell.length_a   1.000
_cell.length_b   1.000
_cell.length_c   1.000
_cell.angle_alpha   90.00
_cell.angle_beta   90.00
_cell.angle_gamma   90.00
#
_symmetry.space_group_name_H-M   'P 1'
#
loop_
_entity.id
_entity.type
_entity.pdbx_description
1 polymer ?
#
loop_
_entity_poly.entity_id
_entity_poly.type
_entity_poly.pdbx_seq_one_letter_code
_entity_poly.pdbx_strand_id
1 'polypeptide(L)'
;MNLETLLAPVTPERPCGENLEYDADYMAMEQASAGKAEQQFGDTIIPAEPADWNKVERLALGLLGRSKDLRVMLALTRAWTQLKGLSGYADGLHLIQQALLLYWQPLWPSLEEDGAEDPFYRLNALAALGDKSALTSALRQAPLLRYATDEISLRDACALLDGSKTECPGYPGGRTRLQDELIRGGCPALMLFSK
;
A
#
# COMPACT_ATOMS: atom_id res chain seq x y z
N MET A 1 14.58 -5.97 5.44
CA MET A 1 15.05 -5.86 4.05
C MET A 1 14.99 -4.38 3.69
N ASN A 2 16.07 -3.79 3.15
CA ASN A 2 16.06 -2.38 2.73
C ASN A 2 15.59 -2.27 1.27
N LEU A 3 15.10 -1.10 0.88
CA LEU A 3 14.56 -0.82 -0.44
C LEU A 3 15.54 -1.16 -1.58
N GLU A 4 16.83 -0.84 -1.39
CA GLU A 4 17.89 -1.17 -2.35
C GLU A 4 17.95 -2.68 -2.66
N THR A 5 17.73 -3.53 -1.66
CA THR A 5 17.71 -4.99 -1.84
C THR A 5 16.50 -5.43 -2.66
N LEU A 6 15.35 -4.77 -2.49
CA LEU A 6 14.15 -5.06 -3.28
C LEU A 6 14.27 -4.58 -4.73
N LEU A 7 15.11 -3.58 -4.98
CA LEU A 7 15.37 -3.05 -6.33
C LEU A 7 16.55 -3.72 -7.03
N ALA A 8 17.39 -4.48 -6.33
CA ALA A 8 18.47 -5.22 -6.96
C ALA A 8 17.92 -6.24 -7.98
N PRO A 9 18.59 -6.43 -9.13
CA PRO A 9 18.15 -7.38 -10.15
C PRO A 9 18.11 -8.80 -9.57
N VAL A 10 17.10 -9.60 -9.96
CA VAL A 10 16.98 -11.00 -9.52
C VAL A 10 18.19 -11.81 -10.01
N THR A 11 18.51 -11.71 -11.31
CA THR A 11 19.79 -12.13 -11.89
C THR A 11 20.26 -11.13 -12.93
N PRO A 12 21.54 -11.14 -13.35
CA PRO A 12 22.04 -10.26 -14.41
C PRO A 12 21.30 -10.43 -15.74
N GLU A 13 20.91 -11.66 -16.09
CA GLU A 13 20.26 -12.00 -17.37
C GLU A 13 18.74 -11.78 -17.32
N ARG A 14 18.14 -11.91 -16.12
CA ARG A 14 16.70 -11.75 -15.87
C ARG A 14 16.48 -10.81 -14.68
N PRO A 15 16.69 -9.49 -14.85
CA PRO A 15 16.63 -8.55 -13.74
C PRO A 15 15.28 -8.52 -13.01
N CYS A 16 14.18 -8.82 -13.72
CA CYS A 16 12.84 -8.92 -13.16
C CYS A 16 12.39 -10.33 -12.76
N GLY A 17 13.24 -11.35 -12.96
CA GLY A 17 12.90 -12.73 -12.64
C GLY A 17 11.76 -13.30 -13.48
N GLU A 18 10.89 -14.10 -12.85
CA GLU A 18 9.79 -14.82 -13.51
C GLU A 18 8.42 -14.22 -13.17
N ASN A 19 7.41 -14.48 -14.00
CA ASN A 19 6.02 -14.23 -13.63
C ASN A 19 5.59 -15.26 -12.60
N LEU A 20 5.14 -14.81 -11.42
CA LEU A 20 4.78 -15.67 -10.28
C LEU A 20 3.28 -15.69 -10.00
N GLU A 21 2.42 -15.33 -10.95
CA GLU A 21 0.97 -15.23 -10.71
C GLU A 21 0.28 -16.53 -10.25
N TYR A 22 0.86 -17.68 -10.62
CA TYR A 22 0.38 -19.01 -10.19
C TYR A 22 1.23 -19.61 -9.06
N ASP A 23 2.21 -18.88 -8.54
CA ASP A 23 3.03 -19.33 -7.42
C ASP A 23 2.17 -19.41 -6.14
N ALA A 24 2.41 -20.43 -5.32
CA ALA A 24 1.66 -20.65 -4.09
C ALA A 24 1.78 -19.47 -3.12
N ASP A 25 2.94 -18.81 -3.06
CA ASP A 25 3.14 -17.63 -2.20
C ASP A 25 2.37 -16.42 -2.72
N TYR A 26 2.23 -16.27 -4.04
CA TYR A 26 1.41 -15.21 -4.65
C TYR A 26 -0.07 -15.41 -4.31
N MET A 27 -0.59 -16.62 -4.50
CA MET A 27 -1.97 -16.94 -4.13
C MET A 27 -2.23 -16.77 -2.62
N ALA A 28 -1.27 -17.16 -1.79
CA ALA A 28 -1.36 -16.98 -0.33
C ALA A 28 -1.31 -15.50 0.08
N MET A 29 -0.57 -14.66 -0.65
CA MET A 29 -0.51 -13.22 -0.44
C MET A 29 -1.85 -12.57 -0.76
N GLU A 30 -2.43 -12.90 -1.91
CA GLU A 30 -3.77 -12.41 -2.31
C GLU A 30 -4.84 -12.83 -1.31
N GLN A 31 -4.83 -14.10 -0.88
CA GLN A 31 -5.76 -14.58 0.14
C GLN A 31 -5.58 -13.85 1.48
N ALA A 32 -4.34 -13.63 1.92
CA ALA A 32 -4.06 -12.91 3.17
C ALA A 32 -4.48 -11.43 3.08
N SER A 33 -4.41 -10.82 1.89
CA SER A 33 -4.83 -9.43 1.63
C SER A 33 -6.35 -9.27 1.56
N ALA A 34 -7.06 -10.29 1.08
CA ALA A 34 -8.52 -10.30 1.03
C ALA A 34 -9.17 -10.58 2.40
N GLY A 35 -8.54 -11.42 3.23
CA GLY A 35 -9.18 -11.99 4.43
C GLY A 35 -10.24 -13.02 4.06
N LYS A 36 -11.15 -13.33 4.99
CA LYS A 36 -12.31 -14.19 4.75
C LYS A 36 -13.58 -13.45 5.16
N ALA A 37 -14.57 -13.44 4.28
CA ALA A 37 -15.91 -13.01 4.65
C ALA A 37 -16.53 -13.98 5.66
N GLU A 38 -17.51 -13.51 6.43
CA GLU A 38 -18.34 -14.38 7.25
C GLU A 38 -19.03 -15.42 6.36
N GLN A 39 -19.09 -16.67 6.84
CA GLN A 39 -19.74 -17.78 6.13
C GLN A 39 -20.79 -18.43 7.02
N GLN A 40 -21.96 -18.70 6.47
CA GLN A 40 -23.01 -19.42 7.18
C GLN A 40 -23.27 -20.78 6.51
N PHE A 41 -23.14 -21.85 7.29
CA PHE A 41 -23.44 -23.22 6.89
C PHE A 41 -24.56 -23.78 7.80
N GLY A 42 -25.80 -23.71 7.31
CA GLY A 42 -26.98 -24.02 8.13
C GLY A 42 -27.06 -23.06 9.32
N ASP A 43 -26.94 -23.62 10.53
CA ASP A 43 -26.95 -22.85 11.78
C ASP A 43 -25.54 -22.45 12.26
N THR A 44 -24.48 -22.88 11.56
CA THR A 44 -23.10 -22.55 11.93
C THR A 44 -22.65 -21.26 11.25
N ILE A 45 -22.29 -20.25 12.04
CA ILE A 45 -21.69 -19.00 11.56
C ILE A 45 -20.18 -19.05 11.78
N ILE A 46 -19.41 -18.98 10.70
CA ILE A 46 -17.96 -18.82 10.70
C ILE A 46 -17.68 -17.33 10.58
N PRO A 47 -17.08 -16.68 11.60
CA PRO A 47 -16.86 -15.24 11.61
C PRO A 47 -15.89 -14.82 10.49
N ALA A 48 -16.03 -13.57 10.05
CA ALA A 48 -15.07 -12.98 9.13
C ALA A 48 -13.66 -12.94 9.75
N GLU A 49 -12.66 -13.27 8.95
CA GLU A 49 -11.25 -13.10 9.30
C GLU A 49 -10.73 -11.86 8.56
N PRO A 50 -10.21 -10.83 9.26
CA PRO A 50 -9.63 -9.68 8.58
C PRO A 50 -8.36 -10.05 7.83
N ALA A 51 -7.91 -9.16 6.95
CA ALA A 51 -6.64 -9.31 6.26
C ALA A 51 -5.46 -9.40 7.26
N ASP A 52 -4.50 -10.28 6.96
CA ASP A 52 -3.28 -10.45 7.76
C ASP A 52 -2.12 -9.70 7.08
N TRP A 53 -1.99 -8.41 7.41
CA TRP A 53 -0.98 -7.54 6.79
C TRP A 53 0.47 -7.96 7.09
N ASN A 54 0.73 -8.59 8.24
CA ASN A 54 2.08 -9.12 8.54
C ASN A 54 2.42 -10.30 7.62
N LYS A 55 1.44 -11.18 7.38
CA LYS A 55 1.59 -12.27 6.41
C LYS A 55 1.74 -11.75 4.99
N VAL A 56 0.97 -10.74 4.58
CA VAL A 56 1.10 -10.08 3.27
C VAL A 56 2.50 -9.49 3.10
N GLU A 57 3.01 -8.72 4.07
CA GLU A 57 4.37 -8.14 4.03
C GLU A 57 5.41 -9.24 3.85
N ARG A 58 5.36 -10.29 4.68
CA ARG A 58 6.32 -11.40 4.61
C ARG A 58 6.32 -12.11 3.26
N LEU A 59 5.15 -12.45 2.73
CA LEU A 59 5.00 -13.13 1.44
C LEU A 59 5.45 -12.24 0.28
N ALA A 60 5.04 -10.97 0.29
CA ALA A 60 5.43 -10.02 -0.75
C ALA A 60 6.94 -9.79 -0.78
N LEU A 61 7.60 -9.68 0.38
CA LEU A 61 9.07 -9.58 0.45
C LEU A 61 9.77 -10.83 -0.11
N GLY A 62 9.24 -12.03 0.15
CA GLY A 62 9.76 -13.27 -0.43
C GLY A 62 9.60 -13.33 -1.95
N LEU A 63 8.42 -12.95 -2.46
CA LEU A 63 8.14 -12.86 -3.90
C LEU A 63 9.04 -11.84 -4.60
N LEU A 64 9.26 -10.66 -4.00
CA LEU A 64 10.11 -9.61 -4.57
C LEU A 64 11.61 -9.97 -4.65
N GLY A 65 12.04 -10.99 -3.92
CA GLY A 65 13.36 -11.60 -4.08
C GLY A 65 13.50 -12.45 -5.35
N ARG A 66 12.39 -12.87 -5.95
CA ARG A 66 12.32 -13.80 -7.10
C ARG A 66 11.69 -13.17 -8.34
N SER A 67 10.89 -12.13 -8.18
CA SER A 67 10.17 -11.45 -9.25
C SER A 67 9.98 -9.96 -8.96
N LYS A 68 10.20 -9.11 -9.96
CA LYS A 68 9.83 -7.69 -9.88
C LYS A 68 8.44 -7.54 -10.49
N ASP A 69 7.44 -7.62 -9.63
CA ASP A 69 6.03 -7.59 -10.02
C ASP A 69 5.30 -6.43 -9.33
N LEU A 70 4.70 -5.57 -10.13
CA LEU A 70 3.97 -4.39 -9.69
C LEU A 70 2.78 -4.74 -8.79
N ARG A 71 2.08 -5.85 -9.05
CA ARG A 71 0.97 -6.34 -8.22
C ARG A 71 1.46 -6.69 -6.82
N VAL A 72 2.62 -7.35 -6.73
CA VAL A 72 3.27 -7.68 -5.45
C VAL A 72 3.74 -6.40 -4.73
N MET A 73 4.33 -5.45 -5.45
CA MET A 73 4.74 -4.15 -4.87
C MET A 73 3.54 -3.35 -4.35
N LEU A 74 2.39 -3.41 -5.02
CA LEU A 74 1.16 -2.76 -4.57
C LEU A 74 0.58 -3.44 -3.32
N ALA A 75 0.61 -4.77 -3.25
CA ALA A 75 0.22 -5.51 -2.05
C ALA A 75 1.14 -5.17 -0.86
N LEU A 76 2.46 -5.09 -1.07
CA LEU A 76 3.42 -4.66 -0.06
C LEU A 76 3.17 -3.21 0.38
N THR A 77 2.94 -2.30 -0.57
CA THR A 77 2.60 -0.90 -0.29
C THR A 77 1.36 -0.81 0.60
N ARG A 78 0.32 -1.60 0.30
CA ARG A 78 -0.90 -1.65 1.12
C ARG A 78 -0.62 -2.22 2.51
N ALA A 79 0.16 -3.29 2.62
CA ALA A 79 0.54 -3.86 3.92
C ALA A 79 1.33 -2.84 4.76
N TRP A 80 2.32 -2.16 4.17
CA TRP A 80 3.06 -1.10 4.85
C TRP A 80 2.19 0.09 5.23
N THR A 81 1.24 0.48 4.38
CA THR A 81 0.26 1.53 4.73
C THR A 81 -0.55 1.14 5.97
N GLN A 82 -0.98 -0.11 6.06
CA GLN A 82 -1.78 -0.61 7.19
C GLN A 82 -0.97 -0.77 8.47
N LEU A 83 0.30 -1.22 8.36
CA LEU A 83 1.16 -1.50 9.50
C LEU A 83 1.89 -0.25 10.02
N LYS A 84 2.28 0.66 9.12
CA LYS A 84 3.20 1.77 9.38
C LYS A 84 2.57 3.14 9.05
N GLY A 85 1.35 3.18 8.51
CA GLY A 85 0.67 4.42 8.17
C GLY A 85 1.31 5.14 6.97
N LEU A 86 1.33 6.47 7.02
CA LEU A 86 1.77 7.32 5.91
C LEU A 86 3.23 7.09 5.49
N SER A 87 4.12 6.74 6.43
CA SER A 87 5.51 6.43 6.09
C SER A 87 5.62 5.15 5.28
N GLY A 88 4.87 4.12 5.66
CA GLY A 88 4.81 2.87 4.90
C GLY A 88 4.23 3.05 3.50
N TYR A 89 3.25 3.94 3.34
CA TYR A 89 2.73 4.33 2.02
C TYR A 89 3.81 5.01 1.17
N ALA A 90 4.56 5.96 1.74
CA ALA A 90 5.63 6.67 1.05
C ALA A 90 6.75 5.72 0.60
N ASP A 91 7.19 4.81 1.49
CA ASP A 91 8.19 3.78 1.16
C ASP A 91 7.73 2.89 0.01
N GLY A 92 6.45 2.48 0.01
CA GLY A 92 5.88 1.65 -1.05
C GLY A 92 5.76 2.37 -2.39
N LEU A 93 5.35 3.64 -2.39
CA LEU A 93 5.34 4.47 -3.60
C LEU A 93 6.76 4.67 -4.15
N HIS A 94 7.73 4.90 -3.28
CA HIS A 94 9.12 5.04 -3.70
C HIS A 94 9.64 3.75 -4.32
N LEU A 95 9.32 2.58 -3.76
CA LEU A 95 9.61 1.28 -4.38
C LEU A 95 9.02 1.16 -5.78
N ILE A 96 7.72 1.45 -5.94
CA ILE A 96 7.03 1.34 -7.23
C ILE A 96 7.65 2.30 -8.25
N GLN A 97 7.87 3.56 -7.86
CA GLN A 97 8.49 4.57 -8.72
C GLN A 97 9.85 4.10 -9.23
N GLN A 98 10.73 3.66 -8.33
CA GLN A 98 12.08 3.23 -8.70
C GLN A 98 12.05 1.97 -9.57
N ALA A 99 11.17 1.02 -9.29
CA ALA A 99 11.00 -0.18 -10.11
C ALA A 99 10.54 0.17 -11.54
N LEU A 100 9.58 1.09 -11.67
CA LEU A 100 9.12 1.57 -12.98
C LEU A 100 10.25 2.25 -13.75
N LEU A 101 11.06 3.09 -13.10
CA LEU A 101 12.19 3.78 -13.73
C LEU A 101 13.31 2.82 -14.16
N LEU A 102 13.63 1.82 -13.34
CA LEU A 102 14.73 0.87 -13.60
C LEU A 102 14.35 -0.23 -14.59
N TYR A 103 13.10 -0.68 -14.55
CA TYR A 103 12.69 -1.95 -15.13
C TYR A 103 11.44 -1.87 -16.01
N TRP A 104 11.07 -0.68 -16.50
CA TRP A 104 9.84 -0.49 -17.27
C TRP A 104 9.53 -1.62 -18.26
N GLN A 105 10.47 -1.99 -19.16
CA GLN A 105 10.22 -3.07 -20.11
C GLN A 105 10.04 -4.45 -19.46
N PRO A 106 11.02 -4.98 -18.68
CA PRO A 106 10.94 -6.34 -18.13
C PRO A 106 10.04 -6.53 -16.89
N LEU A 107 9.46 -5.46 -16.32
CA LEU A 107 8.64 -5.54 -15.11
C LEU A 107 7.36 -6.38 -15.31
N TRP A 108 6.89 -7.07 -14.28
CA TRP A 108 5.59 -7.76 -14.33
C TRP A 108 4.44 -6.86 -13.83
N PRO A 109 3.22 -6.95 -14.39
CA PRO A 109 2.82 -7.73 -15.58
C PRO A 109 3.51 -7.24 -16.86
N SER A 110 3.69 -8.12 -17.84
CA SER A 110 4.33 -7.81 -19.14
C SER A 110 3.58 -6.72 -19.92
N LEU A 111 4.27 -5.99 -20.80
CA LEU A 111 3.64 -5.16 -21.84
C LEU A 111 3.32 -5.95 -23.11
N GLU A 112 3.66 -7.23 -23.14
CA GLU A 112 3.44 -8.11 -24.28
C GLU A 112 2.66 -9.34 -23.82
N GLU A 113 1.63 -9.71 -24.60
CA GLU A 113 0.86 -10.95 -24.49
C GLU A 113 0.87 -11.65 -25.86
N ASP A 114 1.24 -12.94 -25.89
CA ASP A 114 1.36 -13.74 -27.12
C ASP A 114 2.16 -13.09 -28.27
N GLY A 115 3.17 -12.29 -27.92
CA GLY A 115 4.06 -11.61 -28.88
C GLY A 115 3.48 -10.33 -29.48
N ALA A 116 2.35 -9.85 -28.98
CA ALA A 116 1.77 -8.55 -29.32
C ALA A 116 1.88 -7.59 -28.12
N GLU A 117 2.08 -6.30 -28.40
CA GLU A 117 2.04 -5.26 -27.37
C GLU A 117 0.63 -5.16 -26.79
N ASP A 118 0.50 -5.50 -25.51
CA ASP A 118 -0.70 -5.34 -24.70
C ASP A 118 -0.34 -4.80 -23.29
N PRO A 119 -0.42 -3.47 -23.07
CA PRO A 119 -0.16 -2.87 -21.78
C PRO A 119 -1.32 -3.02 -20.78
N PHE A 120 -2.45 -3.63 -21.16
CA PHE A 120 -3.71 -3.61 -20.42
C PHE A 120 -3.55 -4.13 -18.99
N TYR A 121 -2.89 -5.27 -18.80
CA TYR A 121 -2.71 -5.84 -17.46
C TYR A 121 -1.86 -4.97 -16.53
N ARG A 122 -0.85 -4.28 -17.08
CA ARG A 122 -0.03 -3.36 -16.31
C ARG A 122 -0.79 -2.08 -15.96
N LEU A 123 -1.57 -1.55 -16.90
CA LEU A 123 -2.46 -0.41 -16.64
C LEU A 123 -3.49 -0.76 -15.57
N ASN A 124 -4.05 -1.97 -15.61
CA ASN A 124 -4.97 -2.46 -14.59
C ASN A 124 -4.30 -2.57 -13.21
N ALA A 125 -3.05 -3.04 -13.14
CA ALA A 125 -2.28 -3.03 -11.89
C ALA A 125 -2.08 -1.59 -11.37
N LEU A 126 -1.67 -0.65 -12.23
CA LEU A 126 -1.48 0.76 -11.86
C LEU A 126 -2.79 1.45 -11.41
N ALA A 127 -3.95 1.00 -11.88
CA ALA A 127 -5.24 1.52 -11.42
C ALA A 127 -5.46 1.36 -9.90
N ALA A 128 -4.74 0.45 -9.24
CA ALA A 128 -4.75 0.31 -7.79
C ALA A 128 -4.17 1.53 -7.05
N LEU A 129 -3.44 2.43 -7.73
CA LEU A 129 -3.00 3.71 -7.18
C LEU A 129 -4.07 4.81 -7.26
N GLY A 130 -5.20 4.56 -7.95
CA GLY A 130 -6.26 5.55 -8.16
C GLY A 130 -7.13 5.84 -6.94
N ASP A 131 -7.91 6.92 -7.01
CA ASP A 131 -8.66 7.49 -5.88
C ASP A 131 -9.68 6.54 -5.22
N LYS A 132 -10.22 5.58 -5.97
CA LYS A 132 -11.25 4.64 -5.50
C LYS A 132 -10.69 3.28 -5.10
N SER A 133 -9.37 3.16 -4.97
CA SER A 133 -8.74 1.89 -4.63
C SER A 133 -8.80 1.58 -3.13
N ALA A 134 -8.60 0.31 -2.81
CA ALA A 134 -8.42 -0.13 -1.44
C ALA A 134 -7.15 0.46 -0.79
N LEU A 135 -6.13 0.77 -1.58
CA LEU A 135 -4.91 1.43 -1.12
C LEU A 135 -5.19 2.88 -0.73
N THR A 136 -5.88 3.65 -1.57
CA THR A 136 -6.27 5.03 -1.26
C THR A 136 -7.20 5.08 -0.05
N SER A 137 -8.09 4.10 0.09
CA SER A 137 -8.93 3.96 1.28
C SER A 137 -8.10 3.75 2.55
N ALA A 138 -7.08 2.88 2.51
CA ALA A 138 -6.17 2.66 3.64
C ALA A 138 -5.35 3.92 3.96
N LEU A 139 -4.81 4.59 2.94
CA LEU A 139 -4.10 5.87 3.06
C LEU A 139 -4.95 6.92 3.78
N ARG A 140 -6.21 7.08 3.36
CA ARG A 140 -7.15 8.04 3.95
C ARG A 140 -7.48 7.73 5.41
N GLN A 141 -7.47 6.46 5.80
CA GLN A 141 -7.73 6.02 7.17
C GLN A 141 -6.48 6.08 8.06
N ALA A 142 -5.28 6.16 7.48
CA ALA A 142 -4.05 6.23 8.24
C ALA A 142 -4.02 7.46 9.17
N PRO A 143 -3.50 7.34 10.40
CA PRO A 143 -3.31 8.46 11.31
C PRO A 143 -2.33 9.48 10.70
N LEU A 144 -2.73 10.75 10.65
CA LEU A 144 -1.86 11.86 10.29
C LEU A 144 -1.12 12.39 11.52
N LEU A 145 -1.84 12.62 12.62
CA LEU A 145 -1.29 12.98 13.93
C LEU A 145 -1.84 12.00 14.97
N ARG A 146 -0.97 11.54 15.87
CA ARG A 146 -1.34 10.67 16.99
C ARG A 146 -0.60 11.11 18.25
N TYR A 147 -1.36 11.36 19.30
CA TYR A 147 -0.91 11.68 20.65
C TYR A 147 -1.41 10.59 21.62
N ALA A 148 -1.12 10.74 22.91
CA ALA A 148 -1.51 9.75 23.91
C ALA A 148 -3.04 9.57 24.03
N THR A 149 -3.82 10.62 23.77
CA THR A 149 -5.29 10.61 23.92
C THR A 149 -6.05 10.96 22.65
N ASP A 150 -5.37 11.54 21.66
CA ASP A 150 -6.01 12.15 20.49
C ASP A 150 -5.38 11.62 19.22
N GLU A 151 -6.19 11.38 18.20
CA GLU A 151 -5.70 11.08 16.86
C GLU A 151 -6.60 11.67 15.79
N ILE A 152 -6.00 12.00 14.64
CA ILE A 152 -6.75 12.42 13.46
C ILE A 152 -6.25 11.65 12.25
N SER A 153 -7.20 11.06 11.50
CA SER A 153 -6.90 10.41 10.23
C SER A 153 -6.58 11.43 9.14
N LEU A 154 -5.86 11.02 8.09
CA LEU A 154 -5.63 11.89 6.92
C LEU A 154 -6.95 12.39 6.32
N ARG A 155 -7.96 11.53 6.22
CA ARG A 155 -9.31 11.89 5.73
C ARG A 155 -9.94 13.01 6.54
N ASP A 156 -9.92 12.87 7.86
CA ASP A 156 -10.57 13.83 8.76
C ASP A 156 -9.80 15.14 8.82
N ALA A 157 -8.47 15.09 8.75
CA ALA A 157 -7.64 16.27 8.62
C ALA A 157 -7.96 17.06 7.33
N CYS A 158 -8.07 16.38 6.18
CA CYS A 158 -8.50 17.03 4.94
C CYS A 158 -9.89 17.67 5.09
N ALA A 159 -10.85 16.96 5.69
CA ALA A 159 -12.21 17.45 5.88
C ALA A 159 -12.30 18.68 6.83
N LEU A 160 -11.42 18.78 7.83
CA LEU A 160 -11.30 19.98 8.66
C LEU A 160 -10.70 21.16 7.89
N LEU A 161 -9.70 20.89 7.04
CA LEU A 161 -8.99 21.92 6.26
C LEU A 161 -9.85 22.47 5.12
N ASP A 162 -10.64 21.63 4.45
CA ASP A 162 -11.55 22.04 3.37
C ASP A 162 -12.89 22.58 3.89
N GLY A 163 -13.18 22.42 5.19
CA GLY A 163 -14.37 22.93 5.85
C GLY A 163 -15.60 22.02 5.71
N SER A 164 -15.46 20.83 5.12
CA SER A 164 -16.53 19.82 5.04
C SER A 164 -16.89 19.25 6.41
N LYS A 165 -15.97 19.33 7.38
CA LYS A 165 -16.21 19.06 8.80
C LYS A 165 -15.72 20.24 9.64
N THR A 166 -16.46 20.55 10.70
CA THR A 166 -16.08 21.57 11.69
C THR A 166 -15.39 20.97 12.92
N GLU A 167 -15.73 19.73 13.26
CA GLU A 167 -15.24 19.03 14.44
C GLU A 167 -14.91 17.56 14.15
N CYS A 168 -14.01 16.99 14.95
CA CYS A 168 -13.62 15.58 14.91
C CYS A 168 -13.56 15.04 16.34
N PRO A 169 -14.41 14.07 16.74
CA PRO A 169 -14.47 13.60 18.13
C PRO A 169 -13.14 13.07 18.68
N GLY A 170 -12.33 12.40 17.85
CA GLY A 170 -11.00 11.90 18.22
C GLY A 170 -9.90 12.96 18.26
N TYR A 171 -10.19 14.19 17.87
CA TYR A 171 -9.23 15.29 17.78
C TYR A 171 -9.88 16.64 18.14
N PRO A 172 -9.97 16.97 19.44
CA PRO A 172 -10.57 18.23 19.89
C PRO A 172 -9.73 19.44 19.47
N GLY A 173 -10.35 20.61 19.29
CA GLY A 173 -9.66 21.86 18.89
C GLY A 173 -9.71 22.16 17.38
N GLY A 174 -10.25 21.25 16.57
CA GLY A 174 -10.68 21.51 15.19
C GLY A 174 -9.57 22.03 14.27
N ARG A 175 -9.98 22.83 13.27
CA ARG A 175 -9.10 23.31 12.19
C ARG A 175 -7.93 24.15 12.68
N THR A 176 -8.14 25.06 13.63
CA THR A 176 -7.09 25.97 14.13
C THR A 176 -5.95 25.20 14.78
N ARG A 177 -6.28 24.27 15.70
CA ARG A 177 -5.26 23.39 16.31
C ARG A 177 -4.52 22.59 15.25
N LEU A 178 -5.24 22.01 14.28
CA LEU A 178 -4.61 21.24 13.20
C LEU A 178 -3.60 22.10 12.41
N GLN A 179 -3.96 23.33 12.03
CA GLN A 179 -3.05 24.23 11.31
C GLN A 179 -1.80 24.55 12.12
N ASP A 180 -1.96 24.86 13.41
CA ASP A 180 -0.84 25.16 14.30
C ASP A 180 0.12 23.97 14.46
N GLU A 181 -0.40 22.75 14.61
CA GLU A 181 0.42 21.53 14.71
C GLU A 181 1.17 21.21 13.42
N LEU A 182 0.51 21.39 12.26
CA LEU A 182 1.16 21.19 10.96
C LEU A 182 2.29 22.20 10.72
N ILE A 183 2.14 23.45 11.18
CA ILE A 183 3.18 24.49 11.07
C ILE A 183 4.35 24.22 12.03
N ARG A 184 4.08 23.73 13.25
CA ARG A 184 5.10 23.51 14.29
C ARG A 184 6.05 22.34 13.98
N GLY A 185 5.69 21.45 13.05
CA GLY A 185 6.66 20.62 12.34
C GLY A 185 7.58 19.76 13.20
N GLY A 186 7.03 19.03 14.19
CA GLY A 186 7.74 17.97 14.92
C GLY A 186 7.20 16.56 14.67
N CYS A 187 6.13 16.42 13.87
CA CYS A 187 5.49 15.12 13.65
C CYS A 187 6.21 14.32 12.55
N PRO A 188 6.56 13.05 12.78
CA PRO A 188 7.26 12.20 11.79
C PRO A 188 6.55 12.12 10.43
N ALA A 189 5.22 12.21 10.41
CA ALA A 189 4.41 12.18 9.19
C ALA A 189 4.68 13.36 8.24
N LEU A 190 5.15 14.51 8.74
CA LEU A 190 5.48 15.69 7.92
C LEU A 190 6.91 15.68 7.38
N MET A 191 7.80 14.88 7.98
CA MET A 191 9.17 14.70 7.46
C MET A 191 9.22 13.88 6.16
N LEU A 192 8.10 13.24 5.77
CA LEU A 192 7.98 12.44 4.54
C LEU A 192 8.12 13.26 3.25
N PHE A 193 8.01 14.59 3.32
CA PHE A 193 8.18 15.50 2.17
C PHE A 193 9.45 16.34 2.25
N SER A 194 10.30 16.09 3.25
CA SER A 194 11.53 16.84 3.50
C SER A 194 12.75 15.97 3.22
N LYS A 195 12.97 15.59 1.96
CA LYS A 195 14.27 15.28 1.35
C LYS A 195 14.13 15.00 -0.14
#